data_AF-A0A496A9S6-F1
#
_entry.id   AF-A0A496A9S6-F1
#
_cell.length_a   1.000
_cell.length_b   1.000
_cell.length_c   1.000
_cell.angle_alpha   90.00
_cell.angle_beta   90.00
_cell.angle_gamma   90.00
#
_symmetry.space_group_name_H-M   'P 1'
#
loop_
_entity.id
_entity.type
_entity.pdbx_description
1 polymer ?
#
loop_
_entity_poly.entity_id
_entity_poly.type
_entity_poly.pdbx_seq_one_letter_code
_entity_poly.pdbx_strand_id
1 'polypeptide(L)'
;MRGIHASQILFLKVTTKKSIDNFHIATELLFDKKRYLMREYAAEKPTVYVETTVVSYLTSRQSNDALVYSRQQATRQLWDEYFDDFEFVVSDIVITEIERGDIEESQRWLKMVANLKKLDMSPAADRLAQLLVDSGAVPQNSPQDAQHIAIATVYNLDYLVSWNYKHLVSENKRTYISSICSAAGFQPTTVCTPIDLIEEVQVKEKLDPPTDPILEECYRMKAEFAAQFNSMEELTAYLRKVNAREKARGRKYISAPPTPPEVLKKIENLRKNLVKVSDE
;
A
#
# COMPACT_ATOMS: atom_id res chain seq x y z
N MET A 1 -25.24 -39.55 -24.34
CA MET A 1 -24.07 -39.99 -23.54
C MET A 1 -23.55 -38.78 -22.77
N ARG A 2 -23.65 -38.81 -21.44
CA ARG A 2 -23.25 -37.69 -20.57
C ARG A 2 -21.73 -37.74 -20.39
N GLY A 3 -21.04 -36.70 -20.84
CA GLY A 3 -19.61 -36.52 -20.60
C GLY A 3 -19.38 -36.14 -19.14
N ILE A 4 -18.49 -36.86 -18.46
CA ILE A 4 -18.08 -36.58 -17.07
C ILE A 4 -16.96 -35.55 -17.12
N HIS A 5 -17.11 -34.46 -16.38
CA HIS A 5 -16.08 -33.45 -16.15
C HIS A 5 -15.02 -34.02 -15.20
N ALA A 6 -13.73 -33.85 -15.52
CA ALA A 6 -12.60 -34.30 -14.70
C ALA A 6 -12.60 -33.73 -13.26
N SER A 7 -13.35 -32.66 -13.02
CA SER A 7 -13.53 -32.03 -11.70
C SER A 7 -14.47 -32.78 -10.74
N GLN A 8 -15.29 -33.74 -11.21
CA GLN A 8 -16.26 -34.44 -10.35
C GLN A 8 -15.72 -35.70 -9.66
N ILE A 9 -14.60 -36.28 -10.13
CA ILE A 9 -14.08 -37.55 -9.58
C ILE A 9 -13.26 -37.33 -8.29
N LEU A 10 -12.76 -36.12 -8.04
CA LEU A 10 -11.92 -35.83 -6.87
C LEU A 10 -12.72 -35.45 -5.61
N PHE A 11 -14.04 -35.27 -5.73
CA PHE A 11 -14.89 -34.71 -4.67
C PHE A 11 -15.28 -35.70 -3.55
N LEU A 12 -14.87 -36.98 -3.62
CA LEU A 12 -15.48 -38.06 -2.82
C LEU A 12 -14.59 -38.70 -1.75
N LYS A 13 -13.46 -38.10 -1.35
CA LYS A 13 -12.54 -38.75 -0.38
C LYS A 13 -12.17 -38.02 0.90
N VAL A 14 -12.72 -36.85 1.20
CA VAL A 14 -12.33 -36.12 2.43
C VAL A 14 -13.55 -35.62 3.19
N THR A 15 -14.23 -36.53 3.90
CA THR A 15 -15.19 -36.16 4.95
C THR A 15 -15.14 -37.16 6.11
N THR A 16 -14.29 -36.88 7.12
CA THR A 16 -14.43 -37.48 8.45
C THR A 16 -14.25 -36.43 9.55
N LYS A 17 -15.38 -35.97 10.09
CA LYS A 17 -15.77 -35.64 11.48
C LYS A 17 -14.77 -35.13 12.55
N LYS A 18 -13.56 -34.66 12.20
CA LYS A 18 -12.60 -33.98 13.10
C LYS A 18 -12.58 -32.45 12.87
N SER A 19 -13.74 -31.90 12.53
CA SER A 19 -13.89 -30.72 11.66
C SER A 19 -14.28 -29.41 12.36
N ILE A 20 -14.27 -29.33 13.69
CA ILE A 20 -14.71 -28.10 14.39
C ILE A 20 -13.52 -27.35 14.99
N ASP A 21 -12.60 -28.03 15.66
CA ASP A 21 -11.39 -27.37 16.21
C ASP A 21 -10.35 -27.04 15.12
N ASN A 22 -10.29 -27.86 14.07
CA ASN A 22 -9.44 -27.58 12.90
C ASN A 22 -9.99 -26.44 12.03
N PHE A 23 -11.25 -26.00 12.19
CA PHE A 23 -11.81 -24.95 11.35
C PHE A 23 -11.29 -23.57 11.76
N HIS A 24 -11.11 -23.31 13.06
CA HIS A 24 -10.52 -22.04 13.55
C HIS A 24 -9.04 -21.91 13.19
N ILE A 25 -8.25 -22.96 13.39
CA ILE A 25 -6.82 -22.96 13.06
C ILE A 25 -6.63 -22.92 11.53
N ALA A 26 -7.50 -23.61 10.75
CA ALA A 26 -7.44 -23.54 9.29
C ALA A 26 -7.87 -22.18 8.76
N THR A 27 -8.85 -21.49 9.37
CA THR A 27 -9.18 -20.11 8.96
C THR A 27 -8.01 -19.17 9.22
N GLU A 28 -7.36 -19.26 10.38
CA GLU A 28 -6.21 -18.40 10.72
C GLU A 28 -5.01 -18.66 9.79
N LEU A 29 -4.68 -19.93 9.54
CA LEU A 29 -3.65 -20.30 8.56
C LEU A 29 -4.01 -19.92 7.12
N LEU A 30 -5.29 -20.02 6.72
CA LEU A 30 -5.73 -19.62 5.38
C LEU A 30 -5.70 -18.10 5.23
N PHE A 31 -5.99 -17.33 6.29
CA PHE A 31 -5.85 -15.87 6.29
C PHE A 31 -4.38 -15.46 6.17
N ASP A 32 -3.49 -16.06 6.96
CA ASP A 32 -2.04 -15.80 6.86
C ASP A 32 -1.47 -16.22 5.50
N LYS A 33 -1.94 -17.35 4.96
CA LYS A 33 -1.48 -17.86 3.66
C LYS A 33 -2.07 -17.08 2.49
N LYS A 34 -3.30 -16.55 2.61
CA LYS A 34 -3.91 -15.61 1.66
C LYS A 34 -3.17 -14.28 1.67
N ARG A 35 -2.81 -13.76 2.85
CA ARG A 35 -1.92 -12.59 2.99
C ARG A 35 -0.59 -12.84 2.32
N TYR A 36 0.05 -13.98 2.61
CA TYR A 36 1.33 -14.37 2.01
C TYR A 36 1.25 -14.51 0.48
N LEU A 37 0.20 -15.14 -0.05
CA LEU A 37 0.01 -15.29 -1.49
C LEU A 37 -0.29 -13.94 -2.16
N MET A 38 -1.21 -13.13 -1.63
CA MET A 38 -1.49 -11.79 -2.17
C MET A 38 -0.26 -10.87 -2.11
N ARG A 39 0.61 -11.02 -1.09
CA ARG A 39 1.92 -10.33 -0.96
C ARG A 39 2.89 -10.64 -2.10
N GLU A 40 2.83 -11.84 -2.67
CA GLU A 40 3.67 -12.24 -3.82
C GLU A 40 3.09 -11.74 -5.17
N TYR A 41 1.78 -11.42 -5.21
CA TYR A 41 1.08 -10.94 -6.41
C TYR A 41 0.97 -9.41 -6.54
N ALA A 42 1.19 -8.65 -5.47
CA ALA A 42 1.26 -7.19 -5.55
C ALA A 42 2.58 -6.76 -6.19
N ALA A 43 2.51 -6.20 -7.40
CA ALA A 43 3.62 -5.53 -8.03
C ALA A 43 4.02 -4.32 -7.18
N GLU A 44 5.08 -4.49 -6.38
CA GLU A 44 5.68 -3.53 -5.43
C GLU A 44 4.83 -3.14 -4.21
N LYS A 45 5.47 -3.14 -3.03
CA LYS A 45 4.84 -2.71 -1.77
C LYS A 45 4.69 -1.20 -1.77
N PRO A 46 3.57 -0.63 -1.27
CA PRO A 46 3.45 0.81 -1.14
C PRO A 46 4.52 1.36 -0.19
N THR A 47 5.06 2.51 -0.55
CA THR A 47 6.11 3.22 0.19
C THR A 47 5.51 4.13 1.25
N VAL A 48 6.06 4.08 2.46
CA VAL A 48 5.53 4.81 3.62
C VAL A 48 6.64 5.60 4.29
N TYR A 49 6.57 6.93 4.15
CA TYR A 49 7.43 7.83 4.91
C TYR A 49 6.93 7.96 6.34
N VAL A 50 7.82 7.72 7.30
CA VAL A 50 7.50 7.80 8.73
C VAL A 50 7.98 9.14 9.29
N GLU A 51 7.04 9.99 9.70
CA GLU A 51 7.34 11.22 10.42
C GLU A 51 7.64 10.94 11.90
N THR A 52 8.44 11.82 12.51
CA THR A 52 9.03 11.65 13.85
C THR A 52 7.99 11.35 14.93
N THR A 53 6.81 12.01 14.93
CA THR A 53 5.78 11.76 15.95
C THR A 53 5.29 10.31 15.98
N VAL A 54 5.23 9.64 14.82
CA VAL A 54 4.84 8.22 14.72
C VAL A 54 5.85 7.40 15.49
N VAL A 55 7.13 7.63 15.28
CA VAL A 55 8.15 6.82 15.93
C VAL A 55 8.25 7.12 17.42
N SER A 56 8.00 8.36 17.86
CA SER A 56 7.87 8.68 19.29
C SER A 56 6.78 7.83 19.95
N TYR A 57 5.59 7.72 19.36
CA TYR A 57 4.53 6.88 19.92
C TYR A 57 4.85 5.39 19.93
N LEU A 58 5.71 4.92 19.02
CA LEU A 58 6.17 3.53 19.01
C LEU A 58 7.10 3.22 20.19
N THR A 59 8.04 4.11 20.52
CA THR A 59 9.09 3.86 21.52
C THR A 59 8.78 4.38 22.92
N SER A 60 7.90 5.37 23.06
CA SER A 60 7.59 5.96 24.36
C SER A 60 6.91 4.99 25.31
N ARG A 61 7.12 5.20 26.61
CA ARG A 61 6.43 4.46 27.66
C ARG A 61 4.92 4.61 27.49
N GLN A 62 4.20 3.56 27.86
CA GLN A 62 2.73 3.59 27.83
C GLN A 62 2.21 4.78 28.63
N SER A 63 1.38 5.60 27.99
CA SER A 63 0.74 6.75 28.64
C SER A 63 -0.56 6.32 29.35
N ASN A 64 -0.89 7.04 30.43
CA ASN A 64 -2.19 6.94 31.09
C ASN A 64 -3.24 7.86 30.44
N ASP A 65 -2.84 8.77 29.55
CA ASP A 65 -3.76 9.57 28.75
C ASP A 65 -4.38 8.69 27.65
N ALA A 66 -5.71 8.60 27.61
CA ALA A 66 -6.43 7.69 26.71
C ALA A 66 -6.20 7.99 25.22
N LEU A 67 -6.09 9.28 24.86
CA LEU A 67 -5.85 9.67 23.46
C LEU A 67 -4.44 9.29 23.04
N VAL A 68 -3.44 9.60 23.88
CA VAL A 68 -2.06 9.21 23.64
C VAL A 68 -1.93 7.69 23.59
N TYR A 69 -2.55 6.98 24.53
CA TYR A 69 -2.56 5.52 24.56
C TYR A 69 -3.10 4.93 23.25
N SER A 70 -4.23 5.44 22.75
CA SER A 70 -4.80 5.00 21.48
C SER A 70 -3.83 5.15 20.30
N ARG A 71 -3.13 6.30 20.22
CA ARG A 71 -2.11 6.55 19.19
C ARG A 71 -0.93 5.59 19.29
N GLN A 72 -0.47 5.30 20.51
CA GLN A 72 0.57 4.31 20.77
C GLN A 72 0.13 2.92 20.31
N GLN A 73 -1.10 2.52 20.60
CA GLN A 73 -1.64 1.22 20.17
C GLN A 73 -1.73 1.11 18.65
N ALA A 74 -2.30 2.11 17.97
CA ALA A 74 -2.40 2.07 16.51
C ALA A 74 -1.03 2.09 15.81
N THR A 75 -0.07 2.81 16.38
CA THR A 75 1.32 2.81 15.87
C THR A 75 1.99 1.45 16.05
N ARG A 76 1.84 0.81 17.22
CA ARG A 76 2.36 -0.55 17.46
C ARG A 76 1.68 -1.56 16.55
N GLN A 77 0.36 -1.45 16.37
CA GLN A 77 -0.37 -2.31 15.46
C GLN A 77 0.17 -2.20 14.02
N LEU A 78 0.37 -0.97 13.52
CA LEU A 78 0.97 -0.75 12.20
C LEU A 78 2.34 -1.44 12.08
N TRP A 79 3.15 -1.38 13.15
CA TRP A 79 4.50 -1.93 13.16
C TRP A 79 4.58 -3.44 13.40
N ASP A 80 3.67 -4.01 14.18
CA ASP A 80 3.71 -5.42 14.55
C ASP A 80 2.93 -6.28 13.55
N GLU A 81 1.84 -5.77 12.98
CA GLU A 81 0.94 -6.53 12.10
C GLU A 81 1.11 -6.20 10.62
N TYR A 82 1.43 -4.95 10.27
CA TYR A 82 1.42 -4.47 8.88
C TYR A 82 2.81 -4.07 8.36
N PHE A 83 3.88 -4.29 9.13
CA PHE A 83 5.23 -3.89 8.72
C PHE A 83 5.64 -4.47 7.36
N ASP A 84 5.31 -5.75 7.14
CA ASP A 84 5.62 -6.46 5.91
C ASP A 84 4.74 -6.06 4.72
N ASP A 85 3.68 -5.28 4.92
CA ASP A 85 2.78 -4.85 3.84
C ASP A 85 3.28 -3.58 3.15
N PHE A 86 4.31 -2.91 3.69
CA PHE A 86 4.83 -1.64 3.21
C PHE A 86 6.36 -1.63 3.07
N GLU A 87 6.89 -0.69 2.28
CA GLU A 87 8.28 -0.28 2.34
C GLU A 87 8.39 1.00 3.19
N PHE A 88 8.77 0.85 4.46
CA PHE A 88 8.96 1.98 5.36
C PHE A 88 10.27 2.72 5.08
N VAL A 89 10.18 4.05 5.00
CA VAL A 89 11.30 4.94 4.74
C VAL A 89 11.33 6.10 5.73
N VAL A 90 12.54 6.61 5.99
CA VAL A 90 12.80 7.77 6.87
C VAL A 90 13.76 8.74 6.18
N SER A 91 13.99 9.92 6.75
CA SER A 91 15.02 10.85 6.26
C SER A 91 16.01 11.30 7.32
N ASP A 92 17.06 11.99 6.89
CA ASP A 92 17.97 12.75 7.76
C ASP A 92 17.25 13.72 8.70
N ILE A 93 16.12 14.29 8.27
CA ILE A 93 15.33 15.21 9.10
C ILE A 93 14.81 14.46 10.32
N VAL A 94 14.23 13.28 10.10
CA VAL A 94 13.73 12.41 11.18
C VAL A 94 14.88 12.06 12.14
N ILE A 95 16.04 11.63 11.61
CA ILE A 95 17.21 11.29 12.43
C ILE A 95 17.65 12.46 13.31
N THR A 96 17.74 13.66 12.72
CA THR A 96 18.14 14.89 13.42
C THR A 96 17.14 15.27 14.51
N GLU A 97 15.85 15.06 14.28
CA GLU A 97 14.81 15.35 15.27
C GLU A 97 14.84 14.40 16.45
N ILE A 98 15.09 13.10 16.21
CA ILE A 98 15.25 12.16 17.31
C ILE A 98 16.49 12.47 18.13
N GLU A 99 17.64 12.77 17.50
CA GLU A 99 18.87 13.08 18.24
C GLU A 99 18.75 14.29 19.18
N ARG A 100 17.79 15.18 18.94
CA ARG A 100 17.48 16.32 19.82
C ARG A 100 16.58 15.96 21.01
N GLY A 101 16.00 14.76 21.00
CA GLY A 101 15.10 14.24 22.03
C GLY A 101 15.82 13.59 23.21
N ASP A 102 15.08 12.76 23.95
CA ASP A 102 15.62 12.00 25.08
C ASP A 102 16.61 10.92 24.62
N ILE A 103 17.77 10.85 25.27
CA ILE A 103 18.89 9.97 24.89
C ILE A 103 18.48 8.48 24.94
N GLU A 104 17.70 8.05 25.94
CA GLU A 104 17.29 6.65 26.08
C GLU A 104 16.26 6.25 25.00
N GLU A 105 15.33 7.15 24.69
CA GLU A 105 14.35 6.92 23.62
C GLU A 105 15.01 6.94 22.24
N SER A 106 15.99 7.83 22.04
CA SER A 106 16.77 7.96 20.81
C SER A 106 17.56 6.70 20.46
N GLN A 107 18.14 6.01 21.45
CA GLN A 107 18.88 4.77 21.21
C GLN A 107 17.96 3.61 20.80
N ARG A 108 16.77 3.52 21.38
CA ARG A 108 15.77 2.51 20.94
C ARG A 108 15.30 2.82 19.54
N TRP A 109 15.07 4.10 19.25
CA TRP A 109 14.66 4.58 17.95
C TRP A 109 15.67 4.24 16.84
N LEU A 110 16.93 4.61 17.02
CA LEU A 110 17.98 4.38 16.03
C LEU A 110 18.10 2.89 15.66
N LYS A 111 17.86 1.99 16.63
CA LYS A 111 17.86 0.54 16.37
C LYS A 111 16.68 0.10 15.52
N MET A 112 15.48 0.66 15.71
CA MET A 112 14.29 0.29 14.94
C MET A 112 14.37 0.78 13.51
N VAL A 113 14.88 2.01 13.30
CA VAL A 113 14.94 2.60 11.95
C VAL A 113 16.23 2.28 11.19
N ALA A 114 17.21 1.63 11.84
CA ALA A 114 18.51 1.34 11.23
C ALA A 114 18.43 0.55 9.92
N ASN A 115 17.41 -0.31 9.78
CA ASN A 115 17.21 -1.14 8.58
C ASN A 115 16.28 -0.48 7.56
N LEU A 116 15.70 0.68 7.87
CA LEU A 116 14.84 1.39 6.95
C LEU A 116 15.66 2.15 5.91
N LYS A 117 15.08 2.27 4.72
CA LYS A 117 15.65 3.11 3.67
C LYS A 117 15.65 4.56 4.14
N LYS A 118 16.81 5.19 4.02
CA LYS A 118 17.03 6.57 4.42
C LYS A 118 17.12 7.46 3.17
N LEU A 119 16.37 8.56 3.20
CA LEU A 119 16.33 9.56 2.14
C LEU A 119 17.01 10.85 2.59
N ASP A 120 17.77 11.44 1.67
CA ASP A 120 18.45 12.71 1.91
C ASP A 120 17.58 13.88 1.45
N MET A 121 17.79 15.05 2.06
CA MET A 121 17.17 16.30 1.61
C MET A 121 17.76 16.74 0.28
N SER A 122 17.02 16.50 -0.82
CA SER A 122 17.46 16.91 -2.15
C SER A 122 17.24 18.41 -2.38
N PRO A 123 17.95 19.06 -3.33
CA PRO A 123 17.69 20.46 -3.67
C PRO A 123 16.27 20.71 -4.18
N ALA A 124 15.61 19.71 -4.76
CA ALA A 124 14.22 19.81 -5.18
C ALA A 124 13.27 19.78 -3.98
N ALA A 125 13.53 18.90 -3.01
CA ALA A 125 12.77 18.85 -1.75
C ALA A 125 12.95 20.13 -0.93
N ASP A 126 14.15 20.68 -0.87
CA ASP A 126 14.42 21.94 -0.17
C ASP A 126 13.63 23.12 -0.77
N ARG A 127 13.63 23.24 -2.12
CA ARG A 127 12.82 24.26 -2.81
C ARG A 127 11.32 24.08 -2.58
N LEU A 128 10.82 22.84 -2.62
CA LEU A 128 9.41 22.56 -2.38
C LEU A 128 9.02 22.86 -0.92
N ALA A 129 9.88 22.53 0.05
CA ALA A 129 9.67 22.87 1.45
C ALA A 129 9.57 24.38 1.66
N GLN A 130 10.48 25.16 1.05
CA GLN A 130 10.44 26.61 1.10
C GLN A 130 9.14 27.16 0.48
N LEU A 131 8.72 26.62 -0.67
CA LEU A 131 7.48 27.02 -1.32
C LEU A 131 6.24 26.75 -0.44
N LEU A 132 6.18 25.60 0.23
CA LEU A 132 5.10 25.27 1.17
C LEU A 132 5.04 26.26 2.36
N VAL A 133 6.19 26.74 2.82
CA VAL A 133 6.30 27.72 3.90
C VAL A 133 5.93 29.12 3.42
N ASP A 134 6.42 29.54 2.25
CA ASP A 134 6.16 30.87 1.68
C ASP A 134 4.71 31.06 1.24
N SER A 135 4.07 29.99 0.75
CA SER A 135 2.64 29.97 0.43
C SER A 135 1.74 29.92 1.67
N GLY A 136 2.30 29.73 2.87
CA GLY A 136 1.55 29.59 4.11
C GLY A 136 0.81 28.25 4.24
N ALA A 137 1.08 27.27 3.37
CA ALA A 137 0.55 25.91 3.51
C ALA A 137 1.08 25.25 4.79
N VAL A 138 2.35 25.53 5.11
CA VAL A 138 2.97 25.20 6.39
C VAL A 138 3.36 26.49 7.12
N PRO A 139 3.12 26.61 8.45
CA PRO A 139 3.52 27.78 9.21
C PRO A 139 5.04 28.02 9.21
N GLN A 140 5.44 29.30 9.17
CA GLN A 140 6.84 29.74 9.19
C GLN A 140 7.65 29.25 10.41
N ASN A 141 6.98 28.97 11.54
CA ASN A 141 7.60 28.45 12.75
C ASN A 141 7.74 26.92 12.79
N SER A 142 7.31 26.22 11.73
CA SER A 142 7.37 24.76 11.60
C SER A 142 8.00 24.34 10.26
N PRO A 143 9.21 24.81 9.91
CA PRO A 143 9.82 24.46 8.62
C PRO A 143 10.06 22.96 8.46
N GLN A 144 10.31 22.22 9.53
CA GLN A 144 10.52 20.76 9.49
C GLN A 144 9.30 20.01 8.94
N ASP A 145 8.07 20.43 9.32
CA ASP A 145 6.83 19.85 8.80
C ASP A 145 6.78 19.95 7.26
N ALA A 146 7.24 21.08 6.69
CA ALA A 146 7.33 21.27 5.25
C ALA A 146 8.41 20.36 4.62
N GLN A 147 9.51 20.10 5.32
CA GLN A 147 10.56 19.20 4.86
C GLN A 147 10.07 17.75 4.77
N HIS A 148 9.32 17.25 5.77
CA HIS A 148 8.74 15.89 5.68
C HIS A 148 7.81 15.74 4.47
N ILE A 149 6.91 16.71 4.24
CA ILE A 149 6.01 16.72 3.08
C ILE A 149 6.82 16.74 1.78
N ALA A 150 7.80 17.65 1.69
CA ALA A 150 8.54 17.87 0.47
C ALA A 150 9.40 16.67 0.09
N ILE A 151 10.06 16.03 1.07
CA ILE A 151 10.80 14.78 0.85
C ILE A 151 9.85 13.71 0.34
N ALA A 152 8.74 13.45 1.03
CA ALA A 152 7.83 12.39 0.62
C ALA A 152 7.28 12.61 -0.80
N THR A 153 6.92 13.85 -1.10
CA THR A 153 6.38 14.26 -2.40
C THR A 153 7.42 14.17 -3.53
N VAL A 154 8.65 14.66 -3.31
CA VAL A 154 9.70 14.68 -4.35
C VAL A 154 10.20 13.27 -4.68
N TYR A 155 10.28 12.39 -3.69
CA TYR A 155 10.63 10.99 -3.90
C TYR A 155 9.45 10.12 -4.36
N ASN A 156 8.28 10.73 -4.62
CA ASN A 156 7.07 10.08 -5.11
C ASN A 156 6.63 8.90 -4.22
N LEU A 157 6.63 9.13 -2.91
CA LEU A 157 6.20 8.13 -1.94
C LEU A 157 4.68 8.11 -1.84
N ASP A 158 4.11 6.92 -1.64
CA ASP A 158 2.66 6.73 -1.61
C ASP A 158 2.04 7.42 -0.39
N TYR A 159 2.67 7.25 0.77
CA TYR A 159 2.15 7.73 2.05
C TYR A 159 3.18 8.51 2.88
N LEU A 160 2.69 9.54 3.58
CA LEU A 160 3.36 10.23 4.69
C LEU A 160 2.52 9.99 5.94
N VAL A 161 3.02 9.14 6.83
CA VAL A 161 2.32 8.82 8.08
C VAL A 161 2.78 9.77 9.18
N SER A 162 1.83 10.41 9.85
CA SER A 162 2.08 11.36 10.94
C SER A 162 0.93 11.38 11.96
N TRP A 163 1.20 11.80 13.20
CA TRP A 163 0.19 12.19 14.18
C TRP A 163 0.07 13.71 14.39
N ASN A 164 0.80 14.52 13.61
CA ASN A 164 0.76 15.97 13.71
C ASN A 164 -0.52 16.53 13.07
N TYR A 165 -1.64 16.46 13.79
CA TYR A 165 -2.93 17.05 13.39
C TYR A 165 -2.90 18.57 13.24
N LYS A 166 -1.96 19.24 13.92
CA LYS A 166 -1.89 20.69 13.90
C LYS A 166 -1.35 21.18 12.55
N HIS A 167 -0.41 20.47 11.94
CA HIS A 167 0.32 20.95 10.78
C HIS A 167 0.23 20.06 9.53
N LEU A 168 0.03 18.75 9.68
CA LEU A 168 0.11 17.80 8.58
C LEU A 168 -1.23 17.11 8.29
N VAL A 169 -1.88 16.58 9.32
CA VAL A 169 -3.00 15.63 9.15
C VAL A 169 -4.38 16.31 9.01
N SER A 170 -4.53 17.61 9.26
CA SER A 170 -5.85 18.23 9.11
C SER A 170 -6.29 18.31 7.65
N GLU A 171 -7.54 17.94 7.36
CA GLU A 171 -8.08 17.85 5.99
C GLU A 171 -7.86 19.13 5.17
N ASN A 172 -8.23 20.28 5.76
CA ASN A 172 -8.05 21.58 5.11
C ASN A 172 -6.58 21.86 4.73
N LYS A 173 -5.63 21.38 5.56
CA LYS A 173 -4.20 21.53 5.25
C LYS A 173 -3.76 20.55 4.18
N ARG A 174 -4.20 19.29 4.23
CA ARG A 174 -3.88 18.30 3.18
C ARG A 174 -4.29 18.81 1.80
N THR A 175 -5.52 19.31 1.67
CA THR A 175 -6.01 19.86 0.40
C THR A 175 -5.13 21.02 -0.09
N TYR A 176 -4.76 21.94 0.81
CA TYR A 176 -3.93 23.08 0.44
C TYR A 176 -2.48 22.70 0.12
N ILE A 177 -1.88 21.79 0.89
CA ILE A 177 -0.56 21.22 0.61
C ILE A 177 -0.56 20.54 -0.76
N SER A 178 -1.58 19.73 -1.05
CA SER A 178 -1.71 19.01 -2.31
C SER A 178 -1.84 19.95 -3.51
N SER A 179 -2.57 21.06 -3.37
CA SER A 179 -2.68 22.03 -4.47
C SER A 179 -1.35 22.72 -4.75
N ILE A 180 -0.59 23.11 -3.72
CA ILE A 180 0.74 23.71 -3.89
C ILE A 180 1.73 22.71 -4.51
N CYS A 181 1.75 21.46 -4.06
CA CYS A 181 2.59 20.41 -4.63
C CYS A 181 2.26 20.17 -6.11
N SER A 182 0.98 20.11 -6.45
CA SER A 182 0.52 19.92 -7.83
C SER A 182 0.88 21.11 -8.72
N ALA A 183 0.69 22.35 -8.23
CA ALA A 183 1.07 23.57 -8.94
C ALA A 183 2.59 23.66 -9.17
N ALA A 184 3.40 23.08 -8.27
CA ALA A 184 4.84 22.95 -8.41
C ALA A 184 5.28 21.79 -9.34
N GLY A 185 4.33 21.03 -9.90
CA GLY A 185 4.59 19.95 -10.86
C GLY A 185 4.87 18.58 -10.23
N PHE A 186 4.55 18.39 -8.94
CA PHE A 186 4.73 17.12 -8.24
C PHE A 186 3.40 16.40 -8.02
N GLN A 187 3.45 15.06 -7.91
CA GLN A 187 2.31 14.28 -7.42
C GLN A 187 2.31 14.34 -5.89
N PRO A 188 1.25 14.86 -5.24
CA PRO A 188 1.21 14.96 -3.78
C PRO A 188 1.20 13.59 -3.12
N THR A 189 2.04 13.39 -2.12
CA THR A 189 1.96 12.22 -1.23
C THR A 189 0.68 12.24 -0.41
N THR A 190 0.09 11.07 -0.15
CA THR A 190 -1.07 10.95 0.75
C THR A 190 -0.63 11.09 2.20
N VAL A 191 -1.02 12.17 2.86
CA VAL A 191 -0.78 12.35 4.31
C VAL A 191 -1.88 11.65 5.10
N CYS A 192 -1.50 10.80 6.05
CA CYS A 192 -2.45 10.01 6.83
C CYS A 192 -1.93 9.66 8.23
N THR A 193 -2.82 9.16 9.09
CA THR A 193 -2.43 8.57 10.38
C THR A 193 -2.17 7.06 10.24
N PRO A 194 -1.52 6.44 11.24
CA PRO A 194 -1.45 4.98 11.30
C PRO A 194 -2.82 4.29 11.23
N ILE A 195 -3.87 4.89 11.82
CA ILE A 195 -5.23 4.34 11.77
C ILE A 195 -5.75 4.36 10.33
N ASP A 196 -5.67 5.51 9.66
CA ASP A 196 -6.13 5.65 8.27
C ASP A 196 -5.42 4.66 7.35
N LEU A 197 -4.11 4.43 7.55
CA LEU A 197 -3.32 3.51 6.75
C LEU A 197 -3.71 2.05 6.97
N ILE A 198 -3.94 1.64 8.23
CA ILE A 198 -4.42 0.29 8.56
C ILE A 198 -5.82 0.08 7.95
N GLU A 199 -6.71 1.05 8.08
CA GLU A 199 -8.06 0.98 7.53
C GLU A 199 -8.05 0.81 6.01
N GLU A 200 -7.18 1.53 5.30
CA GLU A 200 -7.01 1.41 3.84
C GLU A 200 -6.60 -0.03 3.43
N VAL A 201 -5.69 -0.67 4.17
CA VAL A 201 -5.29 -2.07 3.93
C VAL A 201 -6.46 -3.01 4.21
N GLN A 202 -7.12 -2.87 5.36
CA GLN A 202 -8.24 -3.72 5.73
C GLN A 202 -9.42 -3.60 4.77
N VAL A 203 -9.67 -2.40 4.21
CA VAL A 203 -10.69 -2.19 3.19
C VAL A 203 -10.30 -2.92 1.91
N LYS A 204 -9.05 -2.81 1.45
CA LYS A 204 -8.54 -3.57 0.29
C LYS A 204 -8.68 -5.09 0.49
N GLU A 205 -8.30 -5.60 1.66
CA GLU A 205 -8.43 -7.02 2.00
C GLU A 205 -9.89 -7.53 1.98
N LYS A 206 -10.85 -6.68 2.40
CA LYS A 206 -12.29 -7.00 2.41
C LYS A 206 -12.93 -6.85 1.03
N LEU A 207 -12.45 -5.92 0.22
CA LEU A 207 -13.01 -5.65 -1.12
C LEU A 207 -12.57 -6.69 -2.14
N ASP A 208 -11.41 -7.33 -1.93
CA ASP A 208 -11.03 -8.51 -2.68
C ASP A 208 -11.94 -9.68 -2.27
N PRO A 209 -12.88 -10.13 -3.14
CA PRO A 209 -13.70 -11.29 -2.82
C PRO A 209 -12.77 -12.44 -2.44
N PRO A 210 -13.13 -13.30 -1.47
CA PRO A 210 -12.34 -14.47 -1.15
C PRO A 210 -12.06 -15.19 -2.47
N THR A 211 -10.80 -15.15 -2.87
CA THR A 211 -10.37 -15.71 -4.13
C THR A 211 -10.75 -17.17 -4.04
N ASP A 212 -11.75 -17.59 -4.83
CA ASP A 212 -12.18 -18.98 -4.90
C ASP A 212 -10.89 -19.84 -4.96
N PRO A 213 -10.76 -20.93 -4.18
CA PRO A 213 -9.59 -21.82 -4.26
C PRO A 213 -9.19 -22.18 -5.70
N ILE A 214 -10.14 -22.14 -6.64
CA ILE A 214 -9.92 -22.29 -8.07
C ILE A 214 -9.14 -21.11 -8.68
N LEU A 215 -9.44 -19.86 -8.31
CA LEU A 215 -8.68 -18.70 -8.77
C LEU A 215 -7.25 -18.70 -8.20
N GLU A 216 -7.04 -19.08 -6.95
CA GLU A 216 -5.68 -19.19 -6.38
C GLU A 216 -4.83 -20.19 -7.16
N GLU A 217 -5.41 -21.36 -7.48
CA GLU A 217 -4.80 -22.34 -8.38
C GLU A 217 -4.51 -21.75 -9.77
N CYS A 218 -5.46 -20.99 -10.35
CA CYS A 218 -5.26 -20.32 -11.63
C CYS A 218 -4.13 -19.27 -11.59
N TYR A 219 -4.01 -18.51 -10.52
CA TYR A 219 -2.94 -17.53 -10.35
C TYR A 219 -1.60 -18.24 -10.22
N ARG A 220 -1.49 -19.26 -9.36
CA ARG A 220 -0.26 -20.05 -9.20
C ARG A 220 0.21 -20.63 -10.53
N MET A 221 -0.69 -21.25 -11.28
CA MET A 221 -0.38 -21.79 -12.61
C MET A 221 0.11 -20.70 -13.59
N LYS A 222 -0.44 -19.48 -13.53
CA LYS A 222 0.01 -18.36 -14.38
C LYS A 222 1.40 -17.88 -13.98
N ALA A 223 1.71 -17.77 -12.70
CA ALA A 223 3.00 -17.33 -12.21
C ALA A 223 4.11 -18.35 -12.54
N GLU A 224 3.88 -19.64 -12.26
CA GLU A 224 4.80 -20.73 -12.61
C GLU A 224 5.07 -20.77 -14.12
N PHE A 225 4.04 -20.50 -14.92
CA PHE A 225 4.17 -20.44 -16.37
C PHE A 225 4.95 -19.21 -16.83
N ALA A 226 4.68 -18.03 -16.26
CA ALA A 226 5.39 -16.79 -16.59
C ALA A 226 6.87 -16.82 -16.19
N ALA A 227 7.21 -17.45 -15.06
CA ALA A 227 8.57 -17.60 -14.56
C ALA A 227 9.49 -18.43 -15.48
N GLN A 228 8.93 -19.15 -16.46
CA GLN A 228 9.70 -19.86 -17.49
C GLN A 228 10.30 -18.92 -18.54
N PHE A 229 9.92 -17.64 -18.53
CA PHE A 229 10.35 -16.63 -19.50
C PHE A 229 11.17 -15.54 -18.82
N ASN A 230 12.22 -15.07 -19.48
CA ASN A 230 13.14 -14.08 -18.90
C ASN A 230 12.61 -12.64 -19.05
N SER A 231 11.60 -12.43 -19.90
CA SER A 231 10.96 -11.12 -20.10
C SER A 231 9.50 -11.23 -20.56
N MET A 232 8.75 -10.15 -20.36
CA MET A 232 7.35 -10.04 -20.80
C MET A 232 7.22 -10.11 -22.34
N GLU A 233 8.23 -9.64 -23.07
CA GLU A 233 8.27 -9.68 -24.54
C GLU A 233 8.38 -11.11 -25.06
N GLU A 234 9.21 -11.94 -24.39
CA GLU A 234 9.39 -13.35 -24.71
C GLU A 234 8.11 -14.16 -24.48
N LEU A 235 7.48 -13.95 -23.31
CA LEU A 235 6.17 -14.54 -22.97
C LEU A 235 5.11 -14.16 -24.01
N THR A 236 5.04 -12.89 -24.40
CA THR A 236 4.07 -12.39 -25.39
C THR A 236 4.29 -13.02 -26.76
N ALA A 237 5.55 -13.17 -27.19
CA ALA A 237 5.90 -13.82 -28.44
C ALA A 237 5.51 -15.31 -28.43
N TYR A 238 5.73 -16.01 -27.31
CA TYR A 238 5.29 -17.39 -27.12
C TYR A 238 3.76 -17.52 -27.21
N LEU A 239 3.01 -16.69 -26.49
CA LEU A 239 1.54 -16.73 -26.48
C LEU A 239 0.95 -16.48 -27.88
N ARG A 240 1.55 -15.59 -28.67
CA ARG A 240 1.14 -15.36 -30.07
C ARG A 240 1.33 -16.61 -30.94
N LYS A 241 2.45 -17.33 -30.79
CA LYS A 241 2.71 -18.59 -31.54
C LYS A 241 1.73 -19.69 -31.14
N VAL A 242 1.45 -19.84 -29.84
CA VAL A 242 0.47 -20.81 -29.34
C VAL A 242 -0.92 -20.49 -29.88
N ASN A 243 -1.34 -19.22 -29.83
CA ASN A 243 -2.63 -18.79 -30.34
C ASN A 243 -2.77 -19.07 -31.85
N ALA A 244 -1.73 -18.81 -32.64
CA ALA A 244 -1.71 -19.14 -34.07
C ALA A 244 -1.86 -20.66 -34.31
N ARG A 245 -1.17 -21.50 -33.52
CA ARG A 245 -1.25 -22.97 -33.61
C ARG A 245 -2.63 -23.50 -33.24
N GLU A 246 -3.23 -22.98 -32.17
CA GLU A 246 -4.56 -23.40 -31.71
C GLU A 246 -5.67 -22.93 -32.67
N LYS A 247 -5.52 -21.73 -33.26
CA LYS A 247 -6.38 -21.24 -34.34
C LYS A 247 -6.30 -22.12 -35.58
N ALA A 248 -5.10 -22.59 -35.96
CA ALA A 248 -4.91 -23.54 -37.06
C ALA A 248 -5.53 -24.92 -36.77
N ARG A 249 -5.66 -25.30 -35.50
CA ARG A 249 -6.36 -26.51 -35.03
C ARG A 249 -7.89 -26.33 -34.92
N GLY A 250 -8.42 -25.19 -35.35
CA GLY A 250 -9.86 -24.91 -35.36
C GLY A 250 -10.44 -24.49 -34.01
N ARG A 251 -9.63 -24.29 -32.96
CA ARG A 251 -10.10 -23.72 -31.70
C ARG A 251 -10.24 -22.20 -31.86
N LYS A 252 -11.45 -21.69 -31.64
CA LYS A 252 -11.73 -20.25 -31.60
C LYS A 252 -11.68 -19.76 -30.16
N TYR A 253 -10.83 -18.77 -29.88
CA TYR A 253 -10.85 -18.08 -28.61
C TYR A 253 -12.11 -17.22 -28.53
N ILE A 254 -12.87 -17.34 -27.45
CA ILE A 254 -13.96 -16.41 -27.15
C ILE A 254 -13.30 -15.21 -26.46
N SER A 255 -13.35 -14.03 -27.09
CA SER A 255 -12.87 -12.81 -26.46
C SER A 255 -13.58 -12.61 -25.13
N ALA A 256 -12.87 -12.03 -24.14
CA ALA A 256 -13.52 -11.62 -22.90
C ALA A 256 -14.77 -10.79 -23.23
N PRO A 257 -15.89 -10.98 -22.51
CA PRO A 257 -17.06 -10.15 -22.70
C PRO A 257 -16.64 -8.67 -22.54
N PRO A 258 -17.18 -7.77 -23.37
CA PRO A 258 -16.86 -6.35 -23.26
C PRO A 258 -17.14 -5.88 -21.84
N THR A 259 -16.27 -5.00 -21.34
CA THR A 259 -16.42 -4.40 -20.01
C THR A 259 -17.83 -3.86 -19.84
N PRO A 260 -18.57 -4.22 -18.77
CA PRO A 260 -19.96 -3.80 -18.62
C PRO A 260 -20.12 -2.28 -18.74
N PRO A 261 -21.18 -1.78 -19.42
CA PRO A 261 -21.38 -0.35 -19.64
C PRO A 261 -21.42 0.48 -18.34
N GLU A 262 -21.84 -0.12 -17.24
CA GLU A 262 -21.86 0.51 -15.91
C GLU A 262 -20.45 0.78 -15.38
N VAL A 263 -19.53 -0.16 -15.60
CA VAL A 263 -18.12 -0.03 -15.23
C VAL A 263 -17.45 1.04 -16.09
N LEU A 264 -17.76 1.07 -17.39
CA LEU A 264 -17.28 2.12 -18.30
C LEU A 264 -17.79 3.50 -17.89
N LYS A 265 -19.07 3.63 -17.52
CA LYS A 265 -19.63 4.88 -16.95
C LYS A 265 -18.95 5.29 -15.65
N LYS A 266 -18.65 4.34 -14.77
CA LYS A 266 -17.95 4.62 -13.50
C LYS A 266 -16.53 5.13 -13.77
N ILE A 267 -15.81 4.52 -14.71
CA ILE A 267 -14.47 4.98 -15.16
C ILE A 267 -14.56 6.37 -15.80
N GLU A 268 -15.57 6.61 -16.63
CA GLU A 268 -15.76 7.90 -17.31
C GLU A 268 -16.12 9.02 -16.31
N ASN A 269 -16.94 8.72 -15.29
CA ASN A 269 -17.27 9.65 -14.22
C ASN A 269 -16.05 9.95 -13.34
N LEU A 270 -15.24 8.94 -13.01
CA LEU A 270 -13.99 9.12 -12.29
C LEU A 270 -13.04 10.03 -13.08
N ARG A 271 -12.92 9.82 -14.40
CA ARG A 271 -12.12 10.68 -15.29
C ARG A 271 -12.63 12.12 -15.35
N LYS A 272 -13.95 12.32 -15.45
CA LYS A 272 -14.55 13.67 -15.48
C LYS A 272 -14.36 14.41 -14.16
N ASN A 273 -14.41 13.70 -13.04
CA ASN A 273 -14.17 14.30 -11.72
C ASN A 273 -12.69 14.65 -11.53
N LEU A 274 -11.76 13.84 -12.05
CA LEU A 274 -10.33 14.17 -12.06
C LEU A 274 -10.01 15.41 -12.89
N VAL A 275 -10.70 15.63 -14.01
CA VAL A 275 -10.51 16.81 -14.88
C VAL A 275 -11.18 18.08 -14.32
N LYS A 276 -12.29 17.94 -13.57
CA LYS A 276 -12.94 19.10 -12.93
C LYS A 276 -12.15 19.68 -11.76
N VAL A 277 -11.36 18.86 -11.08
CA VAL A 277 -10.51 19.28 -9.95
C VAL A 277 -9.25 20.03 -10.41
N SER A 278 -8.90 19.97 -11.70
CA SER A 278 -7.75 20.72 -12.25
C SER A 278 -8.10 22.11 -12.83
N ASP A 279 -9.38 22.47 -12.91
CA ASP A 279 -9.88 23.73 -13.51
C ASP A 279 -10.56 24.68 -12.50
N GLU A 280 -10.54 24.35 -11.19
CA GLU A 280 -10.95 25.23 -10.07
C GLU A 280 -9.75 25.61 -9.20
#